data_AF-A0A7K3E8R4-F1
#
_entry.id   AF-A0A7K3E8R4-F1
#
_cell.length_a   1.000
_cell.length_b   1.000
_cell.length_c   1.000
_cell.angle_alpha   90.00
_cell.angle_beta   90.00
_cell.angle_gamma   90.00
#
_symmetry.space_group_name_H-M   'P 1'
#
loop_
_entity.id
_entity.type
_entity.pdbx_description
1 polymer ?
#
loop_
_entity_poly.entity_id
_entity_poly.type
_entity_poly.pdbx_seq_one_letter_code
_entity_poly.pdbx_strand_id
1 'polypeptide(L)'
;MLRRVLAVVCAVSGAVLLSGCTPEIRPLAGVTVDGDGSPRVLVRPCGDASYTAPTLMGWAGSYEDEPSEDETDTTVWETDGEWSGDADFPLFSPPAAWDAESRGEQRLRSGHTYAFVFYGHTDDQANGSVSFTPADLARLEPGRVWADDRVMGAQAFEDLAERAC
;
A
#
# COMPACT_ATOMS: atom_id res chain seq x y z
N MET A 1 -69.96 -13.30 -13.44
CA MET A 1 -69.22 -13.63 -14.69
C MET A 1 -68.54 -12.33 -15.13
N LEU A 2 -67.25 -12.17 -15.40
CA LEU A 2 -66.09 -13.05 -15.56
C LEU A 2 -64.86 -12.16 -15.23
N ARG A 3 -63.92 -12.62 -14.41
CA ARG A 3 -62.61 -12.00 -14.17
C ARG A 3 -61.83 -11.95 -15.49
N ARG A 4 -61.18 -10.83 -15.82
CA ARG A 4 -60.06 -10.79 -16.77
C ARG A 4 -58.95 -9.91 -16.20
N VAL A 5 -58.01 -10.58 -15.54
CA VAL A 5 -56.70 -10.05 -15.15
C VAL A 5 -55.81 -10.16 -16.38
N LEU A 6 -55.31 -9.02 -16.90
CA LEU A 6 -54.25 -9.02 -17.90
C LEU A 6 -52.95 -8.65 -17.19
N ALA A 7 -52.09 -9.66 -17.07
CA ALA A 7 -50.73 -9.55 -16.58
C ALA A 7 -49.87 -8.82 -17.63
N VAL A 8 -49.23 -7.73 -17.23
CA VAL A 8 -48.12 -7.13 -17.98
C VAL A 8 -46.84 -7.66 -17.33
N VAL A 9 -46.17 -8.57 -18.02
CA VAL A 9 -44.85 -9.07 -17.64
C VAL A 9 -43.83 -8.03 -18.06
N CYS A 10 -43.36 -7.21 -17.12
CA CYS A 10 -42.19 -6.36 -17.32
C CYS A 10 -40.94 -7.24 -17.18
N ALA A 11 -40.32 -7.57 -18.32
CA ALA A 11 -38.97 -8.12 -18.34
C ALA A 11 -37.99 -6.99 -18.00
N VAL A 12 -37.54 -6.94 -16.75
CA VAL A 12 -36.41 -6.09 -16.34
C VAL A 12 -35.14 -6.86 -16.66
N SER A 13 -34.54 -6.56 -17.81
CA SER A 13 -33.18 -7.01 -18.14
C SER A 13 -32.21 -6.28 -17.21
N GLY A 14 -31.80 -6.94 -16.13
CA GLY A 14 -30.75 -6.45 -15.23
C GLY A 14 -29.42 -6.41 -15.97
N ALA A 15 -28.93 -5.21 -16.27
CA ALA A 15 -27.53 -4.99 -16.60
C ALA A 15 -26.72 -5.20 -15.31
N VAL A 16 -26.09 -6.36 -15.17
CA VAL A 16 -25.10 -6.61 -14.12
C VAL A 16 -23.86 -5.84 -14.52
N LEU A 17 -23.72 -4.61 -14.01
CA LEU A 17 -22.46 -3.89 -14.02
C LEU A 17 -21.53 -4.64 -13.07
N LEU A 18 -20.63 -5.45 -13.63
CA LEU A 18 -19.48 -5.97 -12.91
C LEU A 18 -18.55 -4.78 -12.63
N SER A 19 -18.86 -3.99 -11.62
CA SER A 19 -17.91 -3.07 -11.01
C SER A 19 -16.80 -3.94 -10.42
N GLY A 20 -15.68 -4.02 -11.13
CA GLY A 20 -14.46 -4.62 -10.61
C GLY A 20 -14.15 -3.94 -9.29
N CYS A 21 -14.18 -4.71 -8.20
CA CYS A 21 -13.78 -4.22 -6.90
C CYS A 21 -12.27 -4.18 -6.92
N THR A 22 -11.68 -3.03 -7.23
CA THR A 22 -10.26 -2.82 -6.92
C THR A 22 -10.15 -2.85 -5.40
N PRO A 23 -9.29 -3.71 -4.82
CA PRO A 23 -9.17 -3.80 -3.37
C PRO A 23 -8.79 -2.43 -2.79
N GLU A 24 -9.43 -2.08 -1.68
CA GLU A 24 -9.19 -0.81 -1.00
C GLU A 24 -7.74 -0.75 -0.50
N ILE A 25 -7.08 0.39 -0.70
CA ILE A 25 -5.77 0.68 -0.10
C ILE A 25 -6.00 1.07 1.36
N ARG A 26 -5.31 0.40 2.27
CA ARG A 26 -5.47 0.55 3.72
C ARG A 26 -4.13 0.91 4.38
N PRO A 27 -4.14 1.55 5.57
CA PRO A 27 -2.93 1.92 6.31
C PRO A 27 -2.27 0.71 6.99
N LEU A 28 -1.92 -0.30 6.18
CA LEU A 28 -1.27 -1.56 6.58
C LEU A 28 0.25 -1.50 6.40
N ALA A 29 0.77 -0.38 5.92
CA ALA A 29 2.19 -0.10 5.85
C ALA A 29 2.52 1.20 6.61
N GLY A 30 3.74 1.26 7.13
CA GLY A 30 4.27 2.44 7.81
C GLY A 30 5.76 2.56 7.61
N VAL A 31 6.31 3.75 7.91
CA VAL A 31 7.75 4.00 7.89
C VAL A 31 8.20 4.51 9.24
N THR A 32 9.27 3.92 9.77
CA THR A 32 9.95 4.40 10.98
C THR A 32 11.40 4.75 10.65
N VAL A 33 12.10 5.36 11.59
CA VAL A 33 13.57 5.47 11.57
C VAL A 33 14.16 4.64 12.69
N ASP A 34 15.32 4.04 12.46
CA ASP A 34 16.10 3.40 13.52
C ASP A 34 16.91 4.40 14.34
N GLY A 35 17.71 3.90 15.30
CA GLY A 35 18.53 4.73 16.18
C GLY A 35 19.60 5.56 15.45
N ASP A 36 19.97 5.17 14.22
CA ASP A 36 20.93 5.88 13.38
C ASP A 36 20.22 6.83 12.38
N GLY A 37 18.89 6.90 12.42
CA GLY A 37 18.07 7.70 11.52
C GLY A 37 17.83 7.05 10.16
N SER A 38 18.14 5.76 10.00
CA SER A 38 17.93 5.05 8.75
C SER A 38 16.47 4.63 8.61
N PRO A 39 15.82 4.87 7.46
CA PRO A 39 14.41 4.56 7.26
C PRO A 39 14.16 3.05 7.19
N ARG A 40 13.08 2.60 7.81
CA ARG A 40 12.61 1.21 7.81
C ARG A 40 11.13 1.17 7.48
N VAL A 41 10.72 0.15 6.72
CA VAL A 41 9.32 -0.13 6.41
C VAL A 41 8.76 -1.13 7.42
N LEU A 42 7.51 -0.91 7.81
CA LEU A 42 6.68 -1.82 8.57
C LEU A 42 5.54 -2.31 7.68
N VAL A 43 5.33 -3.63 7.62
CA VAL A 43 4.24 -4.29 6.90
C VAL A 43 3.39 -5.03 7.90
N ARG A 44 2.07 -4.81 7.88
CA ARG A 44 1.08 -5.42 8.77
C ARG A 44 -0.12 -5.93 7.95
N PRO A 45 0.02 -7.06 7.23
CA PRO A 45 -1.13 -7.64 6.51
C PRO A 45 -2.21 -8.07 7.51
N CYS A 46 -3.44 -8.25 7.00
CA CYS A 46 -4.57 -8.60 7.84
C CYS A 46 -4.56 -10.05 8.32
N GLY A 47 -4.31 -10.27 9.60
CA GLY A 47 -4.25 -11.62 10.17
C GLY A 47 -3.16 -12.46 9.48
N ASP A 48 -3.54 -13.65 9.01
CA ASP A 48 -2.64 -14.56 8.29
C ASP A 48 -2.67 -14.35 6.75
N ALA A 49 -3.20 -13.22 6.28
CA ALA A 49 -3.27 -12.86 4.87
C ALA A 49 -1.88 -12.88 4.21
N SER A 50 -1.82 -13.46 3.00
CA SER A 50 -0.65 -13.35 2.14
C SER A 50 -0.72 -12.08 1.30
N TYR A 51 0.44 -11.54 0.96
CA TYR A 51 0.56 -10.38 0.11
C TYR A 51 1.59 -10.61 -0.99
N THR A 52 1.48 -9.82 -2.04
CA THR A 52 2.29 -9.91 -3.26
C THR A 52 2.82 -8.53 -3.66
N ALA A 53 3.82 -8.55 -4.55
CA ALA A 53 4.56 -7.41 -5.09
C ALA A 53 4.79 -6.21 -4.13
N PRO A 54 5.45 -6.37 -2.96
CA PRO A 54 6.11 -5.27 -2.29
C PRO A 54 6.99 -4.49 -3.26
N THR A 55 6.73 -3.20 -3.36
CA THR A 55 7.39 -2.30 -4.28
C THR A 55 7.63 -0.95 -3.61
N LEU A 56 8.82 -0.39 -3.84
CA LEU A 56 9.14 0.99 -3.51
C LEU A 56 9.24 1.80 -4.79
N MET A 57 8.45 2.87 -4.87
CA MET A 57 8.49 3.86 -5.94
C MET A 57 9.02 5.19 -5.41
N GLY A 58 9.63 5.98 -6.29
CA GLY A 58 10.14 7.30 -5.94
C GLY A 58 10.21 8.24 -7.14
N TRP A 59 9.70 9.45 -6.97
CA TRP A 59 9.65 10.48 -8.02
C TRP A 59 9.94 11.87 -7.45
N ALA A 60 10.33 12.80 -8.32
CA ALA A 60 10.60 14.17 -7.93
C ALA A 60 9.29 14.95 -7.80
N GLY A 61 9.21 15.84 -6.81
CA GLY A 61 8.02 16.66 -6.56
C GLY A 61 7.14 16.10 -5.46
N SER A 62 5.88 16.55 -5.47
CA SER A 62 4.85 16.19 -4.50
C SER A 62 4.13 14.90 -4.90
N TYR A 63 3.23 14.42 -4.05
CA TYR A 63 2.39 13.26 -4.34
C TYR A 63 1.54 13.45 -5.61
N GLU A 64 1.04 14.66 -5.85
CA GLU A 64 0.22 15.00 -7.03
C GLU A 64 1.02 14.99 -8.33
N ASP A 65 2.36 14.97 -8.25
CA ASP A 65 3.28 14.92 -9.38
C ASP A 65 3.70 13.46 -9.72
N GLU A 66 3.03 12.45 -9.17
CA GLU A 66 3.31 11.05 -9.52
C GLU A 66 3.15 10.86 -11.04
N PRO A 67 4.23 10.53 -11.77
CA PRO A 67 4.16 10.36 -13.21
C PRO A 67 3.40 9.08 -13.55
N SER A 68 2.74 9.05 -14.71
CA SER A 68 2.15 7.81 -15.18
C SER A 68 3.21 6.77 -15.51
N GLU A 69 2.86 5.49 -15.38
CA GLU A 69 3.78 4.36 -15.65
C GLU A 69 4.35 4.38 -17.08
N ASP A 70 3.60 4.94 -18.04
CA ASP A 70 4.02 5.08 -19.44
C ASP A 70 5.04 6.22 -19.65
N GLU A 71 5.11 7.19 -18.73
CA GLU A 71 5.98 8.36 -18.85
C GLU A 71 7.38 8.13 -18.29
N THR A 72 7.48 7.50 -17.12
CA THR A 72 8.75 7.29 -16.43
C THR A 72 8.65 6.12 -15.45
N ASP A 73 9.64 5.23 -15.49
CA ASP A 73 9.79 4.20 -14.46
C ASP A 73 10.23 4.85 -13.14
N THR A 74 9.31 4.88 -12.16
CA THR A 74 9.55 5.39 -10.80
C THR A 74 10.03 4.31 -9.84
N THR A 75 10.19 3.07 -10.32
CA THR A 75 10.54 1.93 -9.48
C THR A 75 11.93 2.11 -8.89
N VAL A 76 12.00 2.12 -7.57
CA VAL A 76 13.26 2.06 -6.83
C VAL A 76 13.68 0.60 -6.69
N TRP A 77 12.78 -0.23 -6.19
CA TRP A 77 12.91 -1.68 -6.21
C TRP A 77 11.53 -2.33 -6.19
N GLU A 78 11.44 -3.55 -6.72
CA GLU A 78 10.24 -4.36 -6.71
C GLU A 78 10.60 -5.82 -6.42
N THR A 79 9.58 -6.62 -6.13
CA THR A 79 9.72 -8.04 -5.84
C THR A 79 8.67 -8.84 -6.59
N ASP A 80 9.04 -10.05 -6.96
CA ASP A 80 8.11 -11.06 -7.47
C ASP A 80 7.90 -12.13 -6.41
N GLY A 81 6.64 -12.49 -6.14
CA GLY A 81 6.33 -13.58 -5.22
C GLY A 81 5.15 -13.33 -4.31
N GLU A 82 5.02 -14.22 -3.34
CA GLU A 82 4.02 -14.20 -2.29
C GLU A 82 4.72 -14.36 -0.94
N TRP A 83 4.32 -13.54 0.02
CA TRP A 83 4.83 -13.55 1.39
C TRP A 83 3.67 -13.45 2.37
N SER A 84 3.93 -13.73 3.64
CA SER A 84 2.94 -13.67 4.69
C SER A 84 3.54 -13.22 6.01
N GLY A 85 2.67 -12.75 6.90
CA GLY A 85 3.02 -12.25 8.22
C GLY A 85 3.64 -10.86 8.19
N ASP A 86 3.86 -10.32 9.38
CA ASP A 86 4.44 -8.99 9.55
C ASP A 86 5.90 -8.94 9.09
N ALA A 87 6.30 -7.79 8.55
CA ALA A 87 7.69 -7.52 8.19
C ALA A 87 8.17 -6.17 8.73
N ASP A 88 9.46 -6.12 9.07
CA ASP A 88 10.19 -4.91 9.43
C ASP A 88 11.61 -4.98 8.84
N PHE A 89 11.93 -4.09 7.91
CA PHE A 89 13.20 -4.11 7.19
C PHE A 89 13.66 -2.70 6.76
N PRO A 90 14.98 -2.48 6.54
CA PRO A 90 15.47 -1.21 6.00
C PRO A 90 14.85 -0.89 4.64
N LEU A 91 14.41 0.36 4.44
CA LEU A 91 13.65 0.79 3.26
C LEU A 91 14.32 0.44 1.92
N PHE A 92 15.65 0.49 1.84
CA PHE A 92 16.43 0.19 0.62
C PHE A 92 17.19 -1.15 0.73
N SER A 93 16.79 -2.03 1.64
CA SER A 93 17.34 -3.38 1.75
C SER A 93 16.23 -4.34 2.14
N PRO A 94 15.35 -4.69 1.18
CA PRO A 94 14.31 -5.70 1.39
C PRO A 94 14.89 -7.02 1.91
N PRO A 95 14.08 -7.87 2.57
CA PRO A 95 14.52 -9.20 2.98
C PRO A 95 15.11 -9.96 1.81
N ALA A 96 16.28 -10.59 2.00
CA ALA A 96 16.99 -11.28 0.93
C ALA A 96 16.15 -12.39 0.26
N ALA A 97 15.26 -13.03 1.02
CA ALA A 97 14.35 -14.06 0.53
C ALA A 97 13.26 -13.55 -0.42
N TRP A 98 13.13 -12.23 -0.58
CA TRP A 98 12.21 -11.62 -1.54
C TRP A 98 12.86 -11.42 -2.91
N ASP A 99 14.17 -11.68 -3.04
CA ASP A 99 14.93 -11.60 -4.29
C ASP A 99 14.66 -10.29 -5.07
N ALA A 100 14.62 -9.16 -4.35
CA ALA A 100 14.20 -7.88 -4.90
C ALA A 100 15.08 -7.37 -6.05
N GLU A 101 14.45 -6.89 -7.11
CA GLU A 101 15.10 -6.23 -8.22
C GLU A 101 15.24 -4.74 -7.94
N SER A 102 16.48 -4.24 -7.82
CA SER A 102 16.76 -2.81 -7.65
C SER A 102 16.91 -2.13 -9.01
N ARG A 103 16.12 -1.08 -9.27
CA ARG A 103 16.14 -0.32 -10.54
C ARG A 103 16.56 1.13 -10.35
N GLY A 104 16.07 1.77 -9.29
CA GLY A 104 16.34 3.17 -8.97
C GLY A 104 17.47 3.40 -7.96
N GLU A 105 17.60 4.65 -7.53
CA GLU A 105 18.61 5.07 -6.55
C GLU A 105 18.27 4.56 -5.14
N GLN A 106 19.16 3.77 -4.54
CA GLN A 106 18.94 3.10 -3.25
C GLN A 106 19.25 4.02 -2.05
N ARG A 107 18.74 5.25 -2.08
CA ARG A 107 18.80 6.22 -0.99
C ARG A 107 17.74 7.30 -1.14
N LEU A 108 17.38 7.94 -0.03
CA LEU A 108 16.48 9.10 -0.04
C LEU A 108 17.13 10.28 -0.77
N ARG A 109 16.36 10.93 -1.64
CA ARG A 109 16.71 12.15 -2.35
C ARG A 109 15.84 13.30 -1.85
N SER A 110 16.46 14.43 -1.54
CA SER A 110 15.71 15.65 -1.19
C SER A 110 14.75 16.04 -2.32
N GLY A 111 13.56 16.53 -1.96
CA GLY A 111 12.55 16.98 -2.92
C GLY A 111 11.89 15.85 -3.72
N HIS A 112 12.02 14.60 -3.25
CA HIS A 112 11.31 13.45 -3.82
C HIS A 112 10.19 13.00 -2.87
N THR A 113 9.16 12.43 -3.47
CA THR A 113 8.12 11.65 -2.80
C THR A 113 8.40 10.18 -3.05
N TYR A 114 8.13 9.35 -2.06
CA TYR A 114 8.25 7.90 -2.14
C TYR A 114 6.93 7.26 -1.73
N ALA A 115 6.61 6.13 -2.33
CA ALA A 115 5.48 5.28 -1.95
C ALA A 115 5.95 3.84 -1.85
N PHE A 116 5.67 3.21 -0.71
CA PHE A 116 5.78 1.77 -0.55
C PHE A 116 4.39 1.16 -0.65
N VAL A 117 4.25 0.09 -1.43
CA VAL A 117 2.99 -0.62 -1.65
C VAL A 117 3.21 -2.12 -1.53
N PHE A 118 2.18 -2.85 -1.11
CA PHE A 118 2.02 -4.27 -1.31
C PHE A 118 0.56 -4.59 -1.59
N TYR A 119 0.30 -5.71 -2.26
CA TYR A 119 -1.04 -6.07 -2.70
C TYR A 119 -1.55 -7.31 -1.98
N GLY A 120 -2.84 -7.35 -1.66
CA GLY A 120 -3.48 -8.57 -1.20
C GLY A 120 -3.36 -9.66 -2.27
N HIS A 121 -3.14 -10.92 -1.86
CA HIS A 121 -3.00 -12.01 -2.84
C HIS A 121 -4.29 -12.30 -3.62
N THR A 122 -5.45 -12.08 -2.99
CA THR A 122 -6.78 -12.23 -3.59
C THR A 122 -7.53 -10.90 -3.61
N ASP A 123 -8.59 -10.81 -4.41
CA ASP A 123 -9.39 -9.59 -4.62
C ASP A 123 -10.19 -9.16 -3.39
N ASP A 124 -10.41 -10.04 -2.42
CA ASP A 124 -11.01 -9.74 -1.13
C ASP A 124 -10.01 -9.26 -0.07
N GLN A 125 -8.70 -9.35 -0.33
CA GLN A 125 -7.65 -8.92 0.59
C GLN A 125 -7.27 -7.46 0.35
N ALA A 126 -7.08 -6.69 1.43
CA ALA A 126 -6.70 -5.29 1.35
C ALA A 126 -5.27 -5.10 0.85
N ASN A 127 -5.05 -4.02 0.10
CA ASN A 127 -3.72 -3.55 -0.26
C ASN A 127 -3.17 -2.68 0.86
N GLY A 128 -1.85 -2.69 1.05
CA GLY A 128 -1.18 -1.81 2.01
C GLY A 128 -0.36 -0.76 1.30
N SER A 129 -0.38 0.49 1.79
CA SER A 129 0.47 1.54 1.26
C SER A 129 0.87 2.56 2.32
N VAL A 130 2.03 3.18 2.10
CA VAL A 130 2.45 4.40 2.78
C VAL A 130 3.20 5.30 1.80
N SER A 131 2.80 6.56 1.74
CA SER A 131 3.49 7.62 1.01
C SER A 131 4.19 8.56 1.98
N PHE A 132 5.38 9.03 1.62
CA PHE A 132 6.19 9.89 2.49
C PHE A 132 7.23 10.67 1.69
N THR A 133 7.71 11.76 2.30
CA THR A 133 8.89 12.49 1.86
C THR A 133 10.03 12.34 2.87
N PRO A 134 11.29 12.58 2.47
CA PRO A 134 12.39 12.65 3.44
C PRO A 134 12.17 13.70 4.53
N ALA A 135 11.41 14.77 4.24
CA ALA A 135 11.07 15.79 5.23
C ALA A 135 10.08 15.26 6.28
N ASP A 136 9.18 14.35 5.91
CA ASP A 136 8.28 13.71 6.87
C ASP A 136 9.06 12.82 7.84
N LEU A 137 10.01 12.03 7.30
CA LEU A 137 10.85 11.13 8.10
C LEU A 137 11.84 11.90 8.99
N ALA A 138 12.32 13.07 8.57
CA ALA A 138 13.19 13.92 9.39
C ALA A 138 12.50 14.45 10.66
N ARG A 139 11.17 14.36 10.74
CA ARG A 139 10.38 14.72 11.94
C ARG A 139 10.14 13.53 12.87
N LEU A 140 10.54 12.32 12.49
CA LEU A 140 10.35 11.13 13.31
C LEU A 140 11.38 11.09 14.44
N GLU A 141 10.87 11.01 15.66
CA GLU A 141 11.66 10.60 16.81
C GLU A 141 11.73 9.07 16.87
N PRO A 142 12.74 8.47 17.51
CA PRO A 142 12.79 7.02 17.71
C PRO A 142 11.50 6.47 18.33
N GLY A 143 10.98 5.37 17.77
CA GLY A 143 9.72 4.75 18.21
C GLY A 143 8.44 5.42 17.68
N ARG A 144 8.59 6.43 16.82
CA ARG A 144 7.48 7.04 16.06
C ARG A 144 7.42 6.44 14.66
N VAL A 145 6.20 6.30 14.17
CA VAL A 145 5.89 5.77 12.83
C VAL A 145 5.18 6.86 12.04
N TRP A 146 5.59 7.04 10.79
CA TRP A 146 4.83 7.74 9.76
C TRP A 146 3.93 6.75 9.06
N ALA A 147 2.62 6.96 9.16
CA ALA A 147 1.60 6.21 8.45
C ALA A 147 0.35 7.08 8.38
N ASP A 148 -0.53 6.87 7.39
CA ASP A 148 -1.80 7.60 7.30
C ASP A 148 -1.59 9.13 7.36
N ASP A 149 -0.58 9.61 6.63
CA ASP A 149 -0.14 11.01 6.50
C ASP A 149 0.14 11.74 7.82
N ARG A 150 0.50 10.99 8.87
CA ARG A 150 0.82 11.57 10.18
C ARG A 150 1.84 10.77 10.97
N VAL A 151 2.45 11.46 11.92
CA VAL A 151 3.34 10.84 12.91
C VAL A 151 2.50 10.27 14.06
N MET A 152 2.64 8.97 14.32
CA MET A 152 2.02 8.28 15.45
C MET A 152 3.04 7.44 16.23
N GLY A 153 2.64 6.91 17.40
CA GLY A 153 3.48 5.95 18.14
C GLY A 153 3.36 4.56 17.54
N ALA A 154 4.37 3.70 17.73
CA ALA A 154 4.36 2.33 17.22
C ALA A 154 3.07 1.56 17.57
N GLN A 155 2.64 1.55 18.84
CA GLN A 155 1.38 0.88 19.23
C GLN A 155 0.15 1.45 18.51
N ALA A 156 0.10 2.77 18.29
CA ALA A 156 -1.02 3.38 17.60
C ALA A 156 -1.07 3.02 16.10
N PHE A 157 0.08 2.68 15.51
CA PHE A 157 0.14 2.11 14.17
C PHE A 157 -0.35 0.66 14.16
N GLU A 158 0.05 -0.17 15.12
CA GLU A 158 -0.48 -1.54 15.27
C GLU A 158 -2.02 -1.53 15.40
N ASP A 159 -2.55 -0.68 16.29
CA ASP A 159 -4.00 -0.52 16.50
C ASP A 159 -4.72 0.07 15.26
N LEU A 160 -4.00 0.82 14.41
CA LEU A 160 -4.53 1.35 13.16
C LEU A 160 -4.62 0.25 12.10
N ALA A 161 -3.56 -0.53 11.93
CA ALA A 161 -3.51 -1.64 10.98
C ALA A 161 -4.55 -2.71 11.34
N GLU A 162 -4.67 -3.10 12.62
CA GLU A 162 -5.66 -4.10 13.06
C GLU A 162 -7.11 -3.64 12.77
N ARG A 163 -7.44 -2.37 13.03
CA ARG A 163 -8.77 -1.83 12.74
C ARG A 163 -9.05 -1.67 11.25
N ALA A 164 -8.02 -1.70 10.42
CA ALA A 164 -8.15 -1.52 8.99
C ALA A 164 -8.49 -2.83 8.25
N CYS A 165 -8.66 -3.96 8.93
CA CYS A 165 -8.83 -5.28 8.30
C CYS A 165 -10.27 -5.74 7.97
#